data_AF-A0A813IS05-F1
#
_entry.id   AF-A0A813IS05-F1
#
_cell.length_a   1.000
_cell.length_b   1.000
_cell.length_c   1.000
_cell.angle_alpha   90.00
_cell.angle_beta   90.00
_cell.angle_gamma   90.00
#
_symmetry.space_group_name_H-M   'P 1'
#
loop_
_entity.id
_entity.type
_entity.pdbx_description
1 polymer ?
#
loop_
_entity_poly.entity_id
_entity_poly.type
_entity_poly.pdbx_seq_one_letter_code
_entity_poly.pdbx_strand_id
1 'polypeptide(L)'
;SIGERVAESDCAETVAEARAIAKRIGYPVLVRAAFALGGLGSGFAANEAELDVLCNRALVNSPQVIVDECLRGWKELEYEVMRDAQDNCLVVCNMENLDPMGTL
;
A
#
# COMPACT_ATOMS: atom_id res chain seq x y z
N SER A 1 15.20 9.40 -0.20
CA SER A 1 15.24 7.92 -0.23
C SER A 1 16.63 7.47 0.21
N ILE A 2 16.72 6.40 1.01
CA ILE A 2 17.98 5.79 1.45
C ILE A 2 18.50 4.71 0.49
N GLY A 3 17.89 4.55 -0.69
CA GLY A 3 18.32 3.59 -1.71
C GLY A 3 17.61 2.23 -1.68
N GLU A 4 16.60 2.06 -0.82
CA GLU A 4 15.80 0.84 -0.77
C GLU A 4 14.91 0.69 -2.00
N ARG A 5 14.65 -0.57 -2.37
CA ARG A 5 13.72 -0.92 -3.45
C ARG A 5 12.30 -0.83 -2.91
N VAL A 6 11.45 -0.11 -3.63
CA VAL A 6 10.03 0.03 -3.31
C VAL A 6 9.22 -0.29 -4.56
N ALA A 7 7.99 -0.77 -4.36
CA ALA A 7 7.02 -0.88 -5.44
C ALA A 7 6.80 0.48 -6.09
N GLU A 8 6.49 0.51 -7.38
CA GLU A 8 6.10 1.76 -8.01
C GLU A 8 4.79 2.25 -7.39
N SER A 9 4.78 3.46 -6.84
CA SER A 9 3.60 4.03 -6.19
C SER A 9 3.58 5.55 -6.21
N ASP A 10 2.40 6.12 -5.95
CA ASP A 10 2.21 7.57 -5.84
C ASP A 10 0.96 7.91 -5.01
N CYS A 11 0.90 9.15 -4.53
CA CYS A 11 -0.22 9.65 -3.73
C CYS A 11 -1.21 10.44 -4.59
N ALA A 12 -2.50 10.31 -4.29
CA ALA A 12 -3.57 11.09 -4.88
C ALA A 12 -4.53 11.62 -3.82
N GLU A 13 -5.01 12.84 -4.02
CA GLU A 13 -6.05 13.47 -3.20
C GLU A 13 -7.40 13.48 -3.94
N THR A 14 -7.38 13.22 -5.26
CA THR A 14 -8.59 13.11 -6.08
C THR A 14 -8.65 11.81 -6.88
N VAL A 15 -9.87 11.39 -7.23
CA VAL A 15 -10.09 10.21 -8.10
C VAL A 15 -9.46 10.41 -9.49
N ALA A 16 -9.39 11.65 -9.99
CA ALA A 16 -8.76 11.95 -11.28
C ALA A 16 -7.24 11.71 -11.24
N GLU A 17 -6.58 12.15 -10.16
CA GLU A 17 -5.15 11.89 -9.93
C GLU A 17 -4.88 10.39 -9.77
N ALA A 18 -5.70 9.69 -8.97
CA ALA A 18 -5.57 8.25 -8.77
C ALA A 18 -5.64 7.49 -10.11
N ARG A 19 -6.53 7.91 -11.03
CA ARG A 19 -6.62 7.34 -12.38
C ARG A 19 -5.38 7.59 -13.22
N ALA A 20 -4.80 8.78 -13.16
CA ALA A 20 -3.57 9.10 -13.88
C ALA A 20 -2.41 8.22 -13.39
N ILE A 21 -2.30 8.02 -12.07
CA ILE A 21 -1.29 7.16 -11.45
C ILE A 21 -1.50 5.70 -11.84
N ALA A 22 -2.72 5.18 -11.73
CA ALA A 22 -3.03 3.80 -12.08
C ALA A 22 -2.78 3.50 -13.57
N LYS A 23 -2.98 4.47 -14.47
CA LYS A 23 -2.62 4.35 -15.89
C LYS A 23 -1.11 4.30 -16.12
N ARG A 24 -0.33 5.02 -15.31
CA ARG A 24 1.14 5.01 -15.36
C ARG A 24 1.71 3.68 -14.85
N ILE A 25 1.22 3.20 -13.71
CA ILE A 25 1.68 1.95 -13.07
C ILE A 25 1.18 0.71 -13.83
N GLY A 26 -0.08 0.73 -14.29
CA GLY A 26 -0.75 -0.40 -14.92
C GLY A 26 -1.58 -1.24 -13.94
N TYR A 27 -2.71 -1.76 -14.40
CA TYR A 27 -3.59 -2.61 -13.59
C TYR A 27 -3.13 -4.08 -13.56
N PRO A 28 -3.40 -4.83 -12.48
CA PRO A 28 -4.10 -4.40 -11.26
C PRO A 28 -3.22 -3.51 -10.37
N VAL A 29 -3.86 -2.63 -9.59
CA VAL A 29 -3.21 -1.76 -8.59
C VAL A 29 -3.81 -1.99 -7.21
N LEU A 30 -3.03 -1.71 -6.17
CA LEU A 30 -3.48 -1.66 -4.79
C LEU A 30 -3.78 -0.19 -4.42
N VAL A 31 -4.98 0.07 -3.92
CA VAL A 31 -5.35 1.37 -3.32
C VAL A 31 -5.27 1.24 -1.82
N ARG A 32 -4.56 2.14 -1.14
CA ARG A 32 -4.51 2.24 0.32
C ARG A 32 -4.97 3.61 0.77
N ALA A 33 -5.85 3.67 1.76
CA ALA A 33 -6.20 4.93 2.41
C ALA A 33 -5.04 5.38 3.32
N ALA A 34 -4.62 6.63 3.22
CA ALA A 34 -3.66 7.19 4.17
C ALA A 34 -4.28 7.24 5.57
N PHE A 35 -3.46 7.21 6.63
CA PHE A 35 -3.91 7.29 8.04
C PHE A 35 -4.90 6.19 8.49
N ALA A 36 -5.04 5.11 7.72
CA ALA A 36 -5.84 3.95 8.09
C ALA A 36 -4.94 2.77 8.50
N LEU A 37 -5.34 2.06 9.55
CA LEU A 37 -4.73 0.78 9.97
C LEU A 37 -5.65 -0.38 9.59
N GLY A 38 -5.07 -1.56 9.36
CA GLY A 38 -5.83 -2.79 9.12
C GLY A 38 -6.59 -2.86 7.78
N GLY A 39 -6.13 -2.13 6.75
CA GLY A 39 -6.72 -2.20 5.42
C GLY A 39 -8.08 -1.51 5.26
N LEU A 40 -8.51 -0.69 6.23
CA LEU A 40 -9.76 0.06 6.12
C LEU A 40 -9.75 0.99 4.89
N GLY A 41 -10.64 0.76 3.94
CA GLY A 41 -10.70 1.51 2.68
C GLY A 41 -9.61 1.14 1.67
N SER A 42 -8.80 0.11 1.96
CA SER A 42 -7.81 -0.43 1.03
C SER A 42 -8.41 -1.55 0.19
N GLY A 43 -7.90 -1.74 -1.03
CA GLY A 43 -8.40 -2.79 -1.91
C GLY A 43 -7.69 -2.82 -3.25
N PHE A 44 -7.89 -3.90 -4.00
CA PHE A 44 -7.33 -4.06 -5.33
C PHE A 44 -8.31 -3.58 -6.39
N ALA A 45 -7.82 -2.82 -7.36
CA ALA A 45 -8.55 -2.45 -8.56
C ALA A 45 -7.94 -3.16 -9.77
N ALA A 46 -8.73 -3.97 -10.49
CA ALA A 46 -8.33 -4.58 -11.74
C ALA A 46 -8.58 -3.67 -12.96
N ASN A 47 -9.34 -2.59 -12.78
CA ASN A 47 -9.71 -1.64 -13.82
C ASN A 47 -10.08 -0.27 -13.26
N GLU A 48 -10.31 0.70 -14.14
CA GLU A 48 -10.64 2.07 -13.79
C GLU A 48 -11.95 2.21 -13.00
N ALA A 49 -12.97 1.39 -13.30
CA ALA A 49 -14.26 1.47 -12.61
C ALA A 49 -14.15 1.00 -11.15
N GLU A 50 -13.40 -0.08 -10.90
CA GLU A 50 -13.10 -0.56 -9.55
C GLU A 50 -12.27 0.45 -8.76
N LEU A 51 -11.29 1.09 -9.43
CA LEU A 51 -10.47 2.14 -8.83
C LEU A 51 -11.34 3.31 -8.35
N ASP A 52 -12.25 3.79 -9.20
CA ASP A 52 -13.15 4.88 -8.86
C ASP A 52 -13.99 4.56 -7.62
N VAL A 53 -14.53 3.34 -7.53
CA VAL A 53 -15.32 2.90 -6.37
C VAL A 53 -14.47 2.89 -5.09
N LEU A 54 -13.24 2.35 -5.17
CA LEU A 54 -12.33 2.29 -4.03
C LEU A 54 -11.89 3.68 -3.57
N CYS A 55 -11.43 4.53 -4.48
CA CYS A 55 -10.98 5.88 -4.16
C CYS A 55 -12.10 6.73 -3.59
N ASN A 56 -13.33 6.67 -4.14
CA ASN A 56 -14.47 7.39 -3.58
C ASN A 56 -14.78 6.94 -2.14
N ARG A 57 -14.65 5.65 -1.82
CA ARG A 57 -14.86 5.15 -0.46
C ARG A 57 -13.73 5.57 0.48
N ALA A 58 -12.49 5.47 0.02
CA ALA A 58 -11.31 5.78 0.82
C ALA A 58 -11.21 7.28 1.14
N LEU A 59 -11.45 8.14 0.15
CA LEU A 59 -11.33 9.60 0.27
C LEU A 59 -12.39 10.24 1.20
N VAL A 60 -13.48 9.52 1.51
CA VAL A 60 -14.46 9.96 2.52
C VAL A 60 -13.87 9.92 3.93
N ASN A 61 -12.99 8.95 4.20
CA ASN A 61 -12.43 8.71 5.53
C ASN A 61 -10.97 9.14 5.67
N SER A 62 -10.31 9.46 4.55
CA SER A 62 -8.91 9.88 4.52
C SER A 62 -8.71 10.96 3.46
N PRO A 63 -7.95 12.03 3.73
CA PRO A 63 -7.70 13.08 2.74
C PRO A 63 -6.84 12.61 1.55
N GLN A 64 -6.23 11.42 1.63
CA GLN A 64 -5.28 10.94 0.64
C GLN A 64 -5.40 9.42 0.45
N VAL A 65 -5.18 8.97 -0.78
CA VAL A 65 -4.97 7.56 -1.12
C VAL A 65 -3.59 7.37 -1.73
N ILE A 66 -3.03 6.19 -1.53
CA ILE A 66 -1.79 5.74 -2.17
C ILE A 66 -2.18 4.66 -3.18
N VAL A 67 -1.70 4.80 -4.41
CA VAL A 67 -1.89 3.81 -5.48
C VAL A 67 -0.55 3.12 -5.71
N ASP A 68 -0.49 1.83 -5.43
CA ASP A 68 0.72 1.01 -5.58
C ASP A 68 0.56 -0.04 -6.68
N GLU A 69 1.69 -0.41 -7.27
CA GLU A 69 1.83 -1.64 -8.04
C GLU A 69 1.35 -2.86 -7.23
N CYS A 70 0.59 -3.73 -7.89
CA CYS A 70 0.08 -4.95 -7.25
C CYS A 70 1.17 -6.02 -7.17
N LEU A 71 1.70 -6.24 -5.96
CA LEU A 71 2.65 -7.33 -5.66
C LEU A 71 1.94 -8.61 -5.17
N ARG A 72 0.71 -8.85 -5.61
CA ARG A 72 -0.09 -10.01 -5.18
C ARG A 72 0.67 -11.32 -5.46
N GLY A 73 0.65 -12.23 -4.48
CA GLY A 73 1.30 -13.53 -4.60
C GLY A 73 2.77 -13.55 -4.15
N TRP A 74 3.34 -12.39 -3.81
CA TRP A 74 4.68 -12.33 -3.24
C TRP A 74 4.68 -12.81 -1.79
N LYS A 75 5.85 -13.30 -1.34
CA LYS A 75 6.05 -13.61 0.08
C LYS A 75 6.00 -12.32 0.89
N GLU A 76 5.27 -12.35 2.00
CA GLU A 76 5.17 -11.25 2.94
C GLU A 76 5.98 -11.59 4.20
N LEU A 77 6.93 -10.70 4.53
CA LEU A 77 7.86 -10.86 5.63
C LEU A 77 7.78 -9.62 6.53
N GLU A 78 7.58 -9.83 7.82
CA GLU A 78 7.47 -8.79 8.82
C GLU A 78 8.61 -8.90 9.84
N TYR A 79 9.11 -7.77 10.31
CA TYR A 79 10.20 -7.70 11.27
C TYR A 79 9.85 -6.77 12.42
N GLU A 80 10.01 -7.25 13.65
CA GLU A 80 9.88 -6.41 14.84
C GLU A 80 11.24 -5.83 15.20
N VAL A 81 11.38 -4.51 15.10
CA VAL A 81 12.65 -3.80 15.31
C VAL A 81 12.56 -2.95 16.58
N MET A 82 13.61 -3.01 17.41
CA MET A 82 13.81 -2.09 18.53
C MET A 82 15.03 -1.22 18.27
N ARG A 83 14.90 0.09 18.51
CA ARG A 83 16.01 1.06 18.45
C ARG A 83 16.00 1.95 19.69
N ASP A 84 17.16 2.12 20.33
CA ASP A 84 17.30 2.98 21.50
C ASP A 84 17.87 4.37 21.17
N ALA A 85 17.96 5.24 22.18
CA ALA A 85 18.48 6.60 22.06
C ALA A 85 20.00 6.66 21.84
N GLN A 86 20.72 5.55 22.03
CA GLN A 86 22.17 5.42 21.81
C GLN A 86 22.48 4.86 20.41
N ASP A 87 21.46 4.76 19.55
CA ASP A 87 21.55 4.24 18.19
C ASP A 87 21.83 2.73 18.10
N ASN A 88 21.62 1.98 19.19
CA ASN A 88 21.58 0.52 19.10
C ASN A 88 20.29 0.10 18.41
N CYS A 89 20.38 -0.81 17.44
CA CYS A 89 19.24 -1.32 16.68
C CYS A 89 19.30 -2.84 16.59
N LEU A 90 18.18 -3.51 16.89
CA LEU A 90 18.08 -4.97 16.85
C LEU A 90 16.74 -5.42 16.27
N VAL A 91 16.77 -6.59 15.63
CA VAL A 91 15.58 -7.32 15.17
C VAL A 91 15.22 -8.35 16.23
N VAL A 92 14.05 -8.23 16.83
CA VAL A 92 13.56 -9.10 17.91
C VAL A 92 12.97 -10.38 17.33
N CYS A 93 12.17 -10.22 16.28
CA CYS A 93 11.40 -11.29 15.66
C CYS A 93 11.32 -11.07 14.15
N ASN A 94 11.26 -12.17 13.41
CA ASN A 94 10.85 -12.19 12.01
C ASN A 94 9.63 -13.11 11.86
N MET A 95 8.67 -12.69 11.05
CA MET A 95 7.45 -13.44 10.75
C MET A 95 7.33 -13.57 9.23
N GLU A 96 7.00 -14.77 8.76
CA GLU A 96 6.64 -15.03 7.37
C GLU A 96 5.15 -15.38 7.34
N ASN A 97 4.37 -14.64 6.56
CA ASN A 97 2.96 -14.97 6.39
C ASN A 97 2.85 -16.26 5.59
N LEU A 98 2.02 -17.19 6.08
CA LEU A 98 1.70 -18.42 5.35
C LEU A 98 0.97 -18.10 4.04
N ASP A 99 0.03 -17.16 4.12
CA ASP A 99 -0.68 -16.63 2.97
C ASP A 99 0.16 -15.54 2.29
N PRO A 100 0.19 -15.50 0.94
CA PRO A 100 0.96 -14.51 0.22
C PRO A 100 0.32 -13.12 0.32
N MET A 101 1.11 -12.11 -0.05
CA MET A 101 0.66 -10.72 -0.09
C MET A 101 -0.63 -10.58 -0.93
N GLY A 102 -1.59 -9.83 -0.39
CA GLY A 102 -2.84 -9.52 -1.06
C GLY A 102 -3.96 -10.53 -0.82
N THR A 103 -3.74 -11.48 0.08
CA THR A 103 -4.82 -12.27 0.70
C THR A 103 -5.56 -11.37 1.70
N LEU A 104 -6.70 -10.82 1.29
CA LEU A 104 -7.66 -10.12 2.15
C LEU A 104 -8.80 -11.07 2.54
#